data_AF-A0A349YNZ6-F1
#
_entry.id   AF-A0A349YNZ6-F1
#
_cell.length_a   1.000
_cell.length_b   1.000
_cell.length_c   1.000
_cell.angle_alpha   90.00
_cell.angle_beta   90.00
_cell.angle_gamma   90.00
#
_symmetry.space_group_name_H-M   'P 1'
#
loop_
_entity.id
_entity.type
_entity.pdbx_description
1 polymer ?
#
loop_
_entity_poly.entity_id
_entity_poly.type
_entity_poly.pdbx_seq_one_letter_code
_entity_poly.pdbx_strand_id
1 'polypeptide(L)'
;MNKEKVEFMKDKLLTISSYYSDIREYWTILGDLDEKYDETLEWYNFDEWLNGSGEKRTGIAAIMLRKTQSVFWDLYRESESELYCVYKEICSMEEEEQIEIWNRKRKVFEQEDFEEFLSDAFEYQYGQTEAMKEFLRVLDEMEN
;
A
#
# COMPACT_ATOMS: atom_id res chain seq x y z
N MET A 1 -25.61 12.48 14.62
CA MET A 1 -24.55 12.79 13.65
C MET A 1 -23.59 13.85 14.18
N ASN A 2 -22.33 13.48 14.44
CA ASN A 2 -21.27 14.44 14.81
C ASN A 2 -20.49 14.87 13.55
N LYS A 3 -20.78 16.06 13.02
CA LYS A 3 -20.18 16.56 11.77
C LYS A 3 -18.67 16.70 11.82
N GLU A 4 -18.11 17.14 12.95
CA GLU A 4 -16.66 17.31 13.10
C GLU A 4 -15.95 15.95 13.04
N LYS A 5 -16.53 14.93 13.68
CA LYS A 5 -16.02 13.55 13.63
C LYS A 5 -16.07 12.98 12.21
N VAL A 6 -17.17 13.22 11.49
CA VAL A 6 -17.32 12.75 10.10
C VAL A 6 -16.27 13.35 9.17
N GLU A 7 -16.09 14.68 9.20
CA GLU A 7 -15.10 15.35 8.35
C GLU A 7 -13.68 14.92 8.71
N PHE A 8 -13.38 14.78 10.00
CA PHE A 8 -12.09 14.21 10.45
C PHE A 8 -11.84 12.80 9.87
N MET A 9 -12.86 11.94 9.86
CA MET A 9 -12.72 10.59 9.31
C MET A 9 -12.59 10.57 7.79
N LYS A 10 -13.25 11.49 7.07
CA LYS A 10 -13.06 11.66 5.61
C LYS A 10 -11.63 12.07 5.30
N ASP A 11 -11.09 13.07 6.01
CA ASP A 11 -9.72 13.54 5.83
C ASP A 11 -8.70 12.46 6.17
N LYS A 12 -8.94 11.72 7.26
CA LYS A 12 -8.11 10.59 7.68
C LYS A 12 -8.10 9.51 6.60
N LEU A 13 -9.28 9.09 6.11
CA LEU A 13 -9.43 8.09 5.05
C LEU A 13 -8.72 8.52 3.77
N LEU A 14 -8.94 9.75 3.30
CA LEU A 14 -8.28 10.31 2.14
C LEU A 14 -6.76 10.24 2.29
N THR A 15 -6.24 10.64 3.45
CA THR A 15 -4.80 10.66 3.72
C THR A 15 -4.23 9.24 3.69
N ILE A 16 -4.84 8.30 4.41
CA ILE A 16 -4.28 6.96 4.55
C ILE A 16 -4.41 6.12 3.28
N SER A 17 -5.51 6.23 2.54
CA SER A 17 -5.65 5.52 1.26
C SER A 17 -4.63 6.01 0.23
N SER A 18 -4.34 7.31 0.24
CA SER A 18 -3.34 7.90 -0.64
C SER A 18 -1.92 7.48 -0.27
N TYR A 19 -1.61 7.51 1.02
CA TYR A 19 -0.31 7.07 1.53
C TYR A 19 -0.06 5.59 1.22
N TYR A 20 -1.06 4.73 1.44
CA TYR A 20 -1.03 3.33 1.04
C TYR A 20 -0.75 3.17 -0.46
N SER A 21 -1.50 3.89 -1.31
CA SER A 21 -1.34 3.85 -2.77
C SER A 21 0.10 4.18 -3.19
N ASP A 22 0.64 5.28 -2.68
CA ASP A 22 1.99 5.73 -3.03
C ASP A 22 3.07 4.75 -2.53
N ILE A 23 2.99 4.30 -1.28
CA ILE A 23 4.00 3.42 -0.70
C ILE A 23 3.98 2.02 -1.36
N ARG A 24 2.80 1.47 -1.65
CA ARG A 24 2.68 0.21 -2.40
C ARG A 24 3.33 0.32 -3.77
N GLU A 25 3.10 1.41 -4.48
CA GLU A 25 3.71 1.65 -5.80
C GLU A 25 5.24 1.77 -5.69
N TYR A 26 5.74 2.52 -4.71
CA TYR A 26 7.19 2.65 -4.52
C TYR A 26 7.85 1.33 -4.18
N TRP A 27 7.24 0.51 -3.32
CA TRP A 27 7.73 -0.84 -3.03
C TRP A 27 7.74 -1.72 -4.28
N THR A 28 6.68 -1.66 -5.09
CA THR A 28 6.56 -2.42 -6.35
C THR A 28 7.66 -2.02 -7.34
N ILE A 29 7.84 -0.71 -7.59
CA ILE A 29 8.90 -0.18 -8.46
C ILE A 29 10.29 -0.61 -7.98
N LEU A 30 10.52 -0.59 -6.66
CA LEU A 30 11.80 -1.02 -6.08
C LEU A 30 12.04 -2.52 -6.25
N GLY A 31 11.01 -3.36 -6.14
CA GLY A 31 11.09 -4.79 -6.41
C GLY A 31 11.46 -5.08 -7.87
N ASP A 32 10.74 -4.46 -8.80
CA ASP A 32 11.03 -4.55 -10.24
C ASP A 32 12.46 -4.11 -10.56
N LEU A 33 12.93 -3.05 -9.90
CA LEU A 33 14.27 -2.52 -10.11
C LEU A 33 15.35 -3.43 -9.53
N ASP A 34 15.12 -4.01 -8.35
CA ASP A 34 16.04 -4.98 -7.74
C ASP A 34 16.20 -6.21 -8.63
N GLU A 35 15.09 -6.76 -9.15
CA GLU A 35 15.11 -7.91 -10.06
C GLU A 35 15.87 -7.61 -11.35
N LYS A 36 15.54 -6.50 -12.03
CA LYS A 36 16.25 -6.08 -13.26
C LYS A 36 17.74 -5.84 -13.01
N TYR A 37 18.09 -5.33 -11.83
CA TYR A 37 19.48 -5.10 -11.47
C TYR A 37 20.21 -6.42 -11.17
N ASP A 38 19.58 -7.36 -10.47
CA ASP A 38 20.12 -8.69 -10.21
C ASP A 38 20.41 -9.44 -11.52
N GLU A 39 19.46 -9.43 -12.45
CA GLU A 39 19.65 -9.98 -13.80
C GLU A 39 20.85 -9.30 -14.48
N THR A 40 20.94 -7.97 -14.44
CA THR A 40 22.07 -7.22 -15.03
C THR A 40 23.42 -7.66 -14.43
N LEU A 41 23.47 -7.94 -13.13
CA LEU A 41 24.66 -8.49 -12.49
C LEU A 41 24.96 -9.91 -12.97
N GLU A 42 23.95 -10.76 -13.12
CA GLU A 42 24.11 -12.10 -13.69
C GLU A 42 24.73 -12.05 -15.09
N TRP A 43 24.23 -11.19 -15.98
CA TRP A 43 24.70 -11.09 -17.36
C TRP A 43 26.11 -10.51 -17.51
N TYR A 44 26.41 -9.44 -16.77
CA TYR A 44 27.61 -8.62 -17.03
C TYR A 44 28.68 -8.74 -15.95
N ASN A 45 28.32 -9.22 -14.75
CA ASN A 45 29.20 -9.33 -13.60
C ASN A 45 29.01 -10.68 -12.88
N PHE A 46 28.90 -11.78 -13.63
CA PHE A 46 28.55 -13.12 -13.13
C PHE A 46 29.39 -13.57 -11.93
N ASP A 47 30.72 -13.36 -11.97
CA ASP A 47 31.60 -13.70 -10.84
C ASP A 47 31.25 -12.93 -9.56
N GLU A 48 30.76 -11.70 -9.68
CA GLU A 48 30.34 -10.86 -8.55
C GLU A 48 28.95 -11.26 -8.04
N TRP A 49 28.04 -11.59 -8.95
CA TRP A 49 26.72 -12.11 -8.63
C TRP A 49 26.82 -13.45 -7.88
N LEU A 50 27.68 -14.36 -8.37
CA LEU A 50 27.86 -15.69 -7.79
C LEU A 50 28.60 -15.68 -6.44
N ASN A 51 29.65 -14.86 -6.30
CA ASN A 51 30.54 -14.91 -5.14
C ASN A 51 30.28 -13.83 -4.08
N GLY A 52 29.30 -12.95 -4.32
CA GLY A 52 29.00 -11.81 -3.47
C GLY A 52 29.81 -10.58 -3.85
N SER A 53 29.09 -9.48 -4.09
CA SER A 53 29.61 -8.26 -4.70
C SER A 53 29.90 -7.14 -3.68
N GLY A 54 29.89 -7.46 -2.38
CA GLY A 54 29.73 -6.49 -1.28
C GLY A 54 30.72 -5.31 -1.21
N GLU A 55 31.92 -5.42 -1.79
CA GLU A 55 32.93 -4.34 -1.78
C GLU A 55 32.96 -3.50 -3.06
N LYS A 56 32.38 -3.99 -4.16
CA LYS A 56 32.36 -3.27 -5.44
C LYS A 56 31.15 -2.36 -5.53
N ARG A 57 31.24 -1.30 -6.32
CA ARG A 57 30.12 -0.33 -6.49
C ARG A 57 28.83 -1.00 -6.95
N THR A 58 28.95 -2.02 -7.79
CA THR A 58 27.84 -2.85 -8.28
C THR A 58 27.12 -3.59 -7.16
N GLY A 59 27.86 -4.28 -6.29
CA GLY A 59 27.25 -4.93 -5.14
C GLY A 59 26.76 -3.99 -4.05
N ILE A 60 27.45 -2.87 -3.83
CA ILE A 60 26.95 -1.82 -2.95
C ILE A 60 25.60 -1.32 -3.47
N ALA A 61 25.45 -1.11 -4.78
CA ALA A 61 24.17 -0.74 -5.37
C ALA A 61 23.10 -1.80 -5.10
N ALA A 62 23.34 -3.09 -5.40
CA ALA A 62 22.40 -4.17 -5.11
C ALA A 62 21.98 -4.21 -3.63
N ILE A 63 22.95 -4.10 -2.71
CA ILE A 63 22.66 -4.07 -1.27
C ILE A 63 21.79 -2.86 -0.89
N MET A 64 22.07 -1.69 -1.45
CA MET A 64 21.28 -0.49 -1.17
C MET A 64 19.88 -0.58 -1.75
N LEU A 65 19.70 -1.16 -2.95
CA LEU A 65 18.39 -1.41 -3.54
C LEU A 65 17.56 -2.33 -2.64
N ARG A 66 18.09 -3.51 -2.27
CA ARG A 66 17.40 -4.47 -1.38
C ARG A 66 17.06 -3.87 -0.02
N LYS A 67 17.98 -3.12 0.58
CA LYS A 67 17.72 -2.42 1.86
C LYS A 67 16.62 -1.38 1.72
N THR A 68 16.63 -0.61 0.63
CA THR A 68 15.60 0.39 0.38
C THR A 68 14.25 -0.28 0.15
N GLN A 69 14.20 -1.32 -0.68
CA GLN A 69 13.00 -2.13 -0.90
C GLN A 69 12.46 -2.70 0.41
N SER A 70 13.33 -3.22 1.29
CA SER A 70 12.92 -3.73 2.61
C SER A 70 12.30 -2.65 3.49
N VAL A 71 12.84 -1.43 3.48
CA VAL A 71 12.23 -0.31 4.22
C VAL A 71 10.85 0.04 3.66
N PHE A 72 10.70 0.06 2.33
CA PHE A 72 9.41 0.34 1.71
C PHE A 72 8.39 -0.79 1.91
N TRP A 73 8.85 -2.05 2.03
CA TRP A 73 8.00 -3.16 2.44
C TRP A 73 7.42 -2.94 3.84
N ASP A 74 8.26 -2.54 4.80
CA ASP A 74 7.81 -2.25 6.16
C ASP A 74 6.79 -1.09 6.17
N LEU A 75 7.09 0.01 5.45
CA LEU A 75 6.17 1.14 5.31
C LEU A 75 4.85 0.73 4.65
N TYR A 76 4.90 -0.14 3.64
CA TYR A 76 3.71 -0.65 2.96
C TYR A 76 2.83 -1.41 3.97
N ARG A 77 3.40 -2.37 4.71
CA ARG A 77 2.67 -3.15 5.72
C ARG A 77 2.11 -2.27 6.85
N GLU A 78 2.85 -1.26 7.29
CA GLU A 78 2.37 -0.29 8.26
C GLU A 78 1.18 0.52 7.72
N SER A 79 1.29 1.03 6.49
CA SER A 79 0.23 1.81 5.84
C SER A 79 -1.05 0.99 5.61
N GLU A 80 -0.91 -0.29 5.26
CA GLU A 80 -2.00 -1.23 5.06
C GLU A 80 -2.73 -1.51 6.38
N SER A 81 -1.98 -1.77 7.45
CA SER A 81 -2.56 -1.99 8.78
C SER A 81 -3.26 -0.75 9.32
N GLU A 82 -2.72 0.45 9.07
CA GLU A 82 -3.36 1.70 9.48
C GLU A 82 -4.64 1.97 8.66
N LEU A 83 -4.61 1.72 7.35
CA LEU A 83 -5.79 1.81 6.49
C LEU A 83 -6.92 0.90 6.98
N TYR A 84 -6.59 -0.34 7.34
CA TYR A 84 -7.55 -1.26 7.94
C TYR A 84 -8.11 -0.75 9.28
N CYS A 85 -7.27 -0.16 10.13
CA CYS A 85 -7.73 0.46 11.38
C CYS A 85 -8.73 1.58 11.13
N VAL A 86 -8.46 2.46 10.16
CA VAL A 86 -9.36 3.54 9.76
C VAL A 86 -10.67 2.99 9.22
N TYR A 87 -10.60 1.99 8.34
CA TYR A 87 -11.77 1.31 7.81
C TYR A 87 -12.67 0.74 8.93
N LYS A 88 -12.09 -0.01 9.88
CA LYS A 88 -12.85 -0.53 11.04
C LYS A 88 -13.43 0.56 11.91
N GLU A 89 -12.68 1.65 12.13
CA GLU A 89 -13.13 2.80 12.90
C GLU A 89 -14.40 3.39 12.26
N ILE A 90 -14.42 3.56 10.93
CA ILE A 90 -15.59 4.02 10.18
C ILE A 90 -16.74 3.01 10.26
N CYS A 91 -16.49 1.71 10.07
CA CYS A 91 -17.53 0.68 10.19
C CYS A 91 -18.16 0.59 11.60
N SER A 92 -17.45 1.06 12.63
CA SER A 92 -17.95 1.11 14.01
C SER A 92 -18.74 2.38 14.32
N MET A 93 -18.82 3.33 13.37
CA MET A 93 -19.63 4.55 13.49
C MET A 93 -21.11 4.25 13.23
N GLU A 94 -21.97 5.20 13.59
CA GLU A 94 -23.40 5.12 13.31
C GLU A 94 -23.68 5.07 11.80
N GLU A 95 -24.77 4.40 11.42
CA GLU A 95 -25.12 4.19 10.00
C GLU A 95 -25.22 5.50 9.21
N GLU A 96 -25.80 6.55 9.80
CA GLU A 96 -25.87 7.89 9.20
C GLU A 96 -24.47 8.46 8.91
N GLU A 97 -23.50 8.21 9.79
CA GLU A 97 -22.14 8.71 9.65
C GLU A 97 -21.37 7.93 8.58
N GLN A 98 -21.56 6.61 8.50
CA GLN A 98 -21.00 5.78 7.44
C GLN A 98 -21.52 6.20 6.06
N ILE A 99 -22.84 6.42 5.95
CA ILE A 99 -23.46 6.88 4.70
C ILE A 99 -22.88 8.23 4.29
N GLU A 100 -22.64 9.14 5.23
CA GLU A 100 -22.03 10.44 4.92
C GLU A 100 -20.55 10.33 4.48
N ILE A 101 -19.80 9.33 4.95
CA ILE A 101 -18.39 9.13 4.59
C ILE A 101 -18.22 8.44 3.23
N TRP A 102 -18.94 7.35 2.98
CA TRP A 102 -18.75 6.53 1.77
C TRP A 102 -20.05 6.08 1.08
N ASN A 103 -21.17 6.76 1.34
CA ASN A 103 -22.49 6.60 0.69
C ASN A 103 -23.30 5.33 1.00
N ARG A 104 -22.83 4.46 1.91
CA ARG A 104 -23.55 3.24 2.30
C ARG A 104 -23.14 2.76 3.70
N LYS A 105 -23.83 1.77 4.22
CA LYS A 105 -23.34 0.97 5.35
C LYS A 105 -22.44 -0.14 4.80
N ARG A 106 -21.33 -0.44 5.48
CA ARG A 106 -20.42 -1.53 5.10
C ARG A 106 -20.37 -2.61 6.16
N LYS A 107 -20.18 -3.87 5.74
CA LYS A 107 -19.84 -4.97 6.66
C LYS A 107 -18.39 -4.79 7.11
N VAL A 108 -18.01 -5.39 8.24
CA VAL A 108 -16.61 -5.46 8.69
C VAL A 108 -16.00 -6.74 8.14
N PHE A 109 -14.91 -6.62 7.40
CA PHE A 109 -14.06 -7.74 7.00
C PHE A 109 -13.06 -8.09 8.10
N GLU A 110 -12.63 -9.35 8.15
CA GLU A 110 -11.44 -9.71 8.91
C GLU A 110 -10.19 -9.11 8.26
N GLN A 111 -9.14 -8.90 9.05
CA GLN A 111 -7.95 -8.18 8.58
C GLN A 111 -7.26 -8.92 7.44
N GLU A 112 -7.13 -10.24 7.56
CA GLU A 112 -6.47 -11.08 6.55
C GLU A 112 -7.19 -10.98 5.20
N ASP A 113 -8.52 -11.12 5.19
CA ASP A 113 -9.34 -10.99 3.97
C ASP A 113 -9.23 -9.59 3.35
N PHE A 114 -9.16 -8.55 4.19
CA PHE A 114 -8.99 -7.17 3.75
C PHE A 114 -7.64 -6.95 3.08
N GLU A 115 -6.55 -7.38 3.73
CA GLU A 115 -5.19 -7.23 3.21
C GLU A 115 -5.00 -8.02 1.91
N GLU A 116 -5.44 -9.28 1.87
CA GLU A 116 -5.33 -10.13 0.68
C GLU A 116 -6.05 -9.51 -0.51
N PHE A 117 -7.32 -9.13 -0.35
CA PHE A 117 -8.09 -8.57 -1.45
C PHE A 117 -7.58 -7.20 -1.89
N LEU A 118 -7.17 -6.35 -0.94
CA LEU A 118 -6.63 -5.04 -1.25
C LEU A 118 -5.31 -5.15 -2.01
N SER A 119 -4.43 -6.10 -1.65
CA SER A 119 -3.19 -6.37 -2.38
C SER A 119 -3.46 -6.75 -3.84
N ASP A 120 -4.45 -7.61 -4.08
CA ASP A 120 -4.75 -8.15 -5.41
C ASP A 120 -5.50 -7.18 -6.31
N ALA A 121 -6.51 -6.48 -5.76
CA ALA A 121 -7.45 -5.70 -6.56
C ALA A 121 -7.08 -4.22 -6.71
N PHE A 122 -6.21 -3.68 -5.84
CA PHE A 122 -5.91 -2.25 -5.84
C PHE A 122 -4.95 -1.87 -6.96
N GLU A 123 -5.35 -0.90 -7.78
CA GLU A 123 -4.53 -0.32 -8.84
C GLU A 123 -3.93 1.01 -8.39
N TYR A 124 -2.66 1.27 -8.73
CA TYR A 124 -2.04 2.54 -8.37
C TYR A 124 -2.77 3.71 -9.03
N GLN A 125 -3.04 4.76 -8.24
CA GLN A 125 -3.58 6.02 -8.71
C GLN A 125 -2.70 7.20 -8.29
N TYR A 126 -2.37 8.05 -9.25
CA TYR A 126 -1.67 9.29 -8.97
C TYR A 126 -2.66 10.36 -8.49
N GLY A 127 -2.51 10.78 -7.23
CA GLY A 127 -3.34 11.82 -6.61
C GLY A 127 -4.25 11.27 -5.51
N GLN A 128 -4.45 12.09 -4.49
CA GLN A 128 -5.12 11.64 -3.26
C GLN A 128 -6.58 11.26 -3.49
N THR A 129 -7.28 12.03 -4.32
CA THR A 129 -8.71 11.82 -4.57
C THR A 129 -8.93 10.55 -5.38
N GLU A 130 -8.06 10.29 -6.36
CA GLU A 130 -8.09 9.12 -7.22
C GLU A 130 -7.77 7.85 -6.42
N ALA A 131 -6.75 7.90 -5.56
CA ALA A 131 -6.42 6.80 -4.65
C ALA A 131 -7.57 6.45 -3.69
N MET A 132 -8.26 7.46 -3.14
CA MET A 132 -9.43 7.22 -2.30
C MET A 132 -10.59 6.61 -3.08
N LYS A 133 -10.87 7.09 -4.31
CA LYS A 133 -11.91 6.52 -5.17
C LYS A 133 -11.62 5.05 -5.50
N GLU A 134 -10.37 4.76 -5.78
CA GLU A 134 -9.92 3.39 -6.05
C GLU A 134 -10.08 2.49 -4.83
N PHE A 135 -9.68 2.96 -3.64
CA PHE A 135 -9.93 2.24 -2.41
C PHE A 135 -11.42 1.92 -2.21
N LEU A 136 -12.30 2.90 -2.45
CA LEU A 136 -13.75 2.69 -2.34
C LEU A 136 -14.28 1.69 -3.39
N ARG A 137 -13.73 1.71 -4.62
CA ARG A 137 -14.05 0.72 -5.66
C ARG A 137 -13.69 -0.69 -5.20
N VAL A 138 -12.47 -0.89 -4.70
CA VAL A 138 -12.01 -2.18 -4.17
C VAL A 138 -12.92 -2.67 -3.04
N LEU A 139 -13.28 -1.80 -2.10
CA LEU A 139 -14.23 -2.14 -1.04
C LEU A 139 -15.61 -2.56 -1.57
N ASP A 140 -16.11 -1.90 -2.61
CA ASP A 140 -17.38 -2.28 -3.23
C ASP A 140 -17.30 -3.64 -3.90
N GLU A 141 -16.15 -4.02 -4.47
CA GLU A 141 -15.92 -5.35 -5.05
C GLU A 141 -15.84 -6.45 -3.99
N MET A 142 -15.19 -6.20 -2.85
CA MET A 142 -15.16 -7.15 -1.72
C MET A 142 -16.54 -7.48 -1.14
N GLU A 143 -17.50 -6.55 -1.27
CA GLU A 143 -18.84 -6.72 -0.73
C GLU A 143 -19.80 -7.48 -1.65
N ASN A 144 -19.45 -7.66 -2.93
CA ASN A 144 -20.23 -8.37 -3.94
C ASN A 144 -19.87 -9.85 -4.05
#